data_AF-A0A8T0BQF7-F1
#
_entry.id   AF-A0A8T0BQF7-F1
#
_cell.length_a   1.000
_cell.length_b   1.000
_cell.length_c   1.000
_cell.angle_alpha   90.00
_cell.angle_beta   90.00
_cell.angle_gamma   90.00
#
_symmetry.space_group_name_H-M   'P 1'
#
loop_
_entity.id
_entity.type
_entity.pdbx_description
1 polymer ?
#
loop_
_entity_poly.entity_id
_entity_poly.type
_entity_poly.pdbx_seq_one_letter_code
_entity_poly.pdbx_strand_id
1 'polypeptide(L)'
;MEKRSKSIIEEFLHINDYKEASHCVEELDQGGMLDVFVRVGVETTLERNQITRDHMGHLFHQLLQAGILSTSQFFKGFSETLKIADDMAIDIPYVWQYIAELVNPVLEGGISLRELLIEFSKPLLPVARAGILFAEILQLLCKQMSQKEVEALWRDSKLSCADFLPETVDGNFISLMKSDDLKRVELRLQTADGLLRRNISTTREVAAGWGQVMTWKGDSLLAGFL
;
A
#
# COMPACT_ATOMS: atom_id res chain seq x y z
N MET A 1 0.56 -8.19 -23.55
CA MET A 1 0.06 -8.25 -22.17
C MET A 1 -0.91 -7.12 -21.90
N GLU A 2 -0.47 -5.86 -21.85
CA GLU A 2 -1.32 -4.71 -21.48
C GLU A 2 -2.66 -4.63 -22.21
N LYS A 3 -2.69 -4.71 -23.55
CA LYS A 3 -3.94 -4.66 -24.32
C LYS A 3 -4.93 -5.77 -23.93
N ARG A 4 -4.43 -6.98 -23.65
CA ARG A 4 -5.26 -8.11 -23.23
C ARG A 4 -5.72 -7.93 -21.79
N SER A 5 -4.83 -7.52 -20.89
CA SER A 5 -5.18 -7.18 -19.50
C SER A 5 -6.31 -6.15 -19.46
N LYS A 6 -6.18 -5.06 -20.23
CA LYS A 6 -7.19 -4.02 -20.31
C LYS A 6 -8.53 -4.55 -20.82
N SER A 7 -8.52 -5.41 -21.83
CA SER A 7 -9.74 -6.04 -22.35
C SER A 7 -10.45 -6.88 -21.29
N ILE A 8 -9.70 -7.74 -20.58
CA ILE A 8 -10.24 -8.58 -19.50
C ILE A 8 -10.82 -7.71 -18.38
N ILE A 9 -10.08 -6.66 -17.99
CA ILE A 9 -10.52 -5.71 -16.96
C ILE A 9 -11.80 -4.99 -17.37
N GLU A 10 -11.89 -4.49 -18.60
CA GLU A 10 -13.07 -3.77 -19.08
C GLU A 10 -14.31 -4.67 -19.16
N GLU A 11 -14.14 -5.92 -19.59
CA GLU A 11 -15.22 -6.92 -19.62
C GLU A 11 -15.66 -7.31 -18.21
N PHE A 12 -14.70 -7.59 -17.32
CA PHE A 12 -14.97 -7.86 -15.91
C PHE A 12 -15.76 -6.73 -15.26
N LEU A 13 -15.34 -5.47 -15.44
CA LEU A 13 -16.03 -4.33 -14.84
C LEU A 13 -17.41 -4.04 -15.46
N HIS A 14 -17.71 -4.60 -16.63
CA HIS A 14 -19.02 -4.50 -17.26
C HIS A 14 -19.98 -5.58 -16.77
N ILE A 15 -19.50 -6.82 -16.59
CA ILE A 15 -20.33 -8.00 -16.33
C ILE A 15 -20.29 -8.43 -14.86
N ASN A 16 -19.22 -8.09 -14.14
CA ASN A 16 -18.88 -8.52 -12.78
C ASN A 16 -18.80 -10.05 -12.62
N ASP A 17 -18.42 -10.77 -13.68
CA ASP A 17 -18.16 -12.22 -13.62
C ASP A 17 -16.72 -12.49 -13.17
N TYR A 18 -16.59 -12.70 -11.88
CA TYR A 18 -15.33 -13.02 -11.22
C TYR A 18 -14.70 -14.36 -11.68
N LYS A 19 -15.53 -15.35 -12.01
CA LYS A 19 -15.04 -16.67 -12.40
C LYS A 19 -14.43 -16.60 -13.80
N GLU A 20 -15.14 -15.96 -14.72
CA GLU A 20 -14.65 -15.74 -16.08
C GLU A 20 -13.39 -14.89 -16.06
N ALA A 21 -13.39 -13.77 -15.32
CA ALA A 21 -12.20 -12.91 -15.20
C ALA A 21 -10.99 -13.68 -14.67
N SER A 22 -11.17 -14.52 -13.65
CA SER A 22 -10.09 -15.35 -13.09
C SER A 22 -9.55 -16.35 -14.12
N HIS A 23 -10.44 -17.02 -14.85
CA HIS A 23 -10.07 -17.93 -15.93
C HIS A 23 -9.28 -17.22 -17.05
N CYS A 24 -9.76 -16.06 -17.50
CA CYS A 24 -9.04 -15.26 -18.50
C CYS A 24 -7.64 -14.81 -18.03
N VAL A 25 -7.49 -14.51 -16.74
CA VAL A 25 -6.19 -14.13 -16.17
C VAL A 25 -5.25 -15.32 -16.07
N GLU A 26 -5.76 -16.50 -15.71
CA GLU A 26 -4.98 -17.75 -15.70
C GLU A 26 -4.48 -18.09 -17.13
N GLU A 27 -5.33 -17.97 -18.14
CA GLU A 27 -4.92 -18.12 -19.54
C GLU A 27 -3.92 -17.06 -20.00
N LEU A 28 -3.98 -15.87 -19.40
CA LEU A 28 -3.06 -14.77 -19.70
C LEU A 28 -1.64 -15.05 -19.17
N ASP A 29 -1.48 -15.81 -18.08
CA ASP A 29 -0.19 -16.04 -17.39
C ASP A 29 0.78 -17.01 -18.11
N GLN A 30 0.69 -17.11 -19.44
CA GLN A 30 1.63 -17.90 -20.24
C GLN A 30 3.07 -17.35 -20.23
N GLY A 31 3.34 -16.26 -19.51
CA GLY A 31 4.63 -15.58 -19.47
C GLY A 31 5.08 -15.07 -18.10
N GLY A 32 4.37 -15.35 -17.00
CA GLY A 32 4.81 -14.98 -15.64
C GLY A 32 4.82 -13.48 -15.33
N MET A 33 4.13 -12.66 -16.13
CA MET A 33 4.14 -11.18 -16.05
C MET A 33 2.80 -10.60 -15.58
N LEU A 34 2.14 -11.23 -14.61
CA LEU A 34 0.87 -10.73 -14.07
C LEU A 34 1.01 -9.42 -13.28
N ASP A 35 2.24 -8.98 -12.96
CA ASP A 35 2.49 -7.62 -12.45
C ASP A 35 2.01 -6.54 -13.44
N VAL A 36 2.04 -6.83 -14.75
CA VAL A 36 1.47 -5.95 -15.78
C VAL A 36 -0.06 -5.92 -15.70
N PHE A 37 -0.70 -7.06 -15.42
CA PHE A 37 -2.16 -7.11 -15.24
C PHE A 37 -2.59 -6.27 -14.04
N VAL A 38 -1.89 -6.43 -12.90
CA VAL A 38 -2.15 -5.64 -11.68
C VAL A 38 -1.97 -4.15 -11.95
N ARG A 39 -0.84 -3.73 -12.57
CA ARG A 39 -0.60 -2.32 -12.91
C ARG A 39 -1.70 -1.75 -13.80
N VAL A 40 -2.09 -2.45 -14.86
CA VAL A 40 -3.17 -2.01 -15.76
C VAL A 40 -4.51 -1.93 -15.01
N GLY A 41 -4.79 -2.87 -14.10
CA GLY A 41 -5.96 -2.84 -13.23
C GLY A 41 -6.01 -1.59 -12.36
N VAL A 42 -4.90 -1.26 -11.70
CA VAL A 42 -4.77 -0.04 -10.89
C VAL A 42 -4.96 1.19 -11.77
N GLU A 43 -4.17 1.36 -12.83
CA GLU A 43 -4.24 2.52 -13.74
C GLU A 43 -5.64 2.73 -14.35
N THR A 44 -6.35 1.65 -14.68
CA THR A 44 -7.68 1.73 -15.33
C THR A 44 -8.79 2.08 -14.35
N THR A 45 -8.62 1.80 -13.06
CA THR A 45 -9.70 1.90 -12.06
C THR A 45 -9.51 2.97 -11.00
N LEU A 46 -8.28 3.43 -10.76
CA LEU A 46 -7.94 4.31 -9.65
C LEU A 46 -8.83 5.57 -9.59
N GLU A 47 -9.07 6.21 -10.73
CA GLU A 47 -9.88 7.43 -10.84
C GLU A 47 -11.37 7.17 -11.11
N ARG A 48 -11.81 5.91 -11.15
CA ARG A 48 -13.23 5.58 -11.34
C ARG A 48 -14.00 5.72 -10.02
N ASN A 49 -15.25 5.26 -9.99
CA ASN A 49 -16.04 5.28 -8.76
C ASN A 49 -15.55 4.21 -7.77
N GLN A 50 -15.89 4.38 -6.48
CA GLN A 50 -15.51 3.47 -5.41
C GLN A 50 -15.92 2.01 -5.68
N ILE A 51 -17.15 1.78 -6.17
CA ILE A 51 -17.65 0.43 -6.50
C ILE A 51 -16.72 -0.28 -7.50
N THR A 52 -16.21 0.46 -8.49
CA THR A 52 -15.27 -0.07 -9.49
C THR A 52 -13.93 -0.46 -8.87
N ARG A 53 -13.41 0.37 -7.95
CA ARG A 53 -12.18 0.05 -7.21
C ARG A 53 -12.38 -1.16 -6.30
N ASP A 54 -13.50 -1.22 -5.59
CA ASP A 54 -13.84 -2.36 -4.73
C ASP A 54 -13.89 -3.65 -5.55
N HIS A 55 -14.57 -3.67 -6.71
CA HIS A 55 -14.60 -4.85 -7.60
C HIS A 55 -13.20 -5.27 -8.05
N MET A 56 -12.35 -4.32 -8.43
CA MET A 56 -10.97 -4.60 -8.82
C MET A 56 -10.13 -5.18 -7.67
N GLY A 57 -10.25 -4.61 -6.47
CA GLY A 57 -9.57 -5.11 -5.27
C GLY A 57 -10.01 -6.53 -4.91
N HIS A 58 -11.30 -6.84 -5.04
CA HIS A 58 -11.81 -8.21 -4.83
C HIS A 58 -11.33 -9.19 -5.89
N LEU A 59 -11.19 -8.76 -7.16
CA LEU A 59 -10.60 -9.60 -8.19
C LEU A 59 -9.13 -9.92 -7.86
N PHE A 60 -8.33 -8.93 -7.44
CA PHE A 60 -6.96 -9.18 -6.98
C PHE A 60 -6.92 -10.16 -5.80
N HIS A 61 -7.81 -9.99 -4.83
CA HIS A 61 -7.94 -10.90 -3.69
C HIS A 61 -8.21 -12.34 -4.15
N GLN A 62 -9.16 -12.55 -5.06
CA GLN A 62 -9.50 -13.88 -5.56
C GLN A 62 -8.34 -14.52 -6.33
N LEU A 63 -7.65 -13.76 -7.17
CA LEU A 63 -6.49 -14.24 -7.90
C LEU A 63 -5.35 -14.66 -6.96
N LEU A 64 -5.14 -13.92 -5.85
CA LEU A 64 -4.18 -14.26 -4.80
C LEU A 64 -4.60 -15.54 -4.06
N GLN A 65 -5.87 -15.66 -3.67
CA GLN A 65 -6.41 -16.85 -3.01
C GLN A 65 -6.31 -18.11 -3.87
N ALA A 66 -6.54 -17.97 -5.18
CA ALA A 66 -6.43 -19.07 -6.13
C ALA A 66 -4.97 -19.43 -6.46
N GLY A 67 -3.98 -18.63 -6.04
CA GLY A 67 -2.57 -18.81 -6.39
C GLY A 67 -2.25 -18.49 -7.86
N ILE A 68 -3.20 -17.92 -8.60
CA ILE A 68 -3.00 -17.45 -9.98
C ILE A 68 -2.08 -16.23 -9.97
N LEU A 69 -2.31 -15.31 -9.04
CA LEU A 69 -1.45 -14.14 -8.82
C LEU A 69 -0.55 -14.39 -7.62
N SER A 70 0.77 -14.21 -7.78
CA SER A 70 1.70 -14.22 -6.66
C SER A 70 1.73 -12.87 -5.92
N THR A 71 2.04 -12.89 -4.62
CA THR A 71 2.19 -11.64 -3.83
C THR A 71 3.29 -10.74 -4.39
N SER A 72 4.40 -11.31 -4.87
CA SER A 72 5.49 -10.58 -5.54
C SER A 72 5.01 -9.81 -6.77
N GLN A 73 4.21 -10.44 -7.64
CA GLN A 73 3.64 -9.77 -8.81
C GLN A 73 2.62 -8.69 -8.41
N PHE A 74 1.82 -8.93 -7.38
CA PHE A 74 0.91 -7.94 -6.82
C PHE A 74 1.67 -6.68 -6.38
N PHE A 75 2.68 -6.82 -5.51
CA PHE A 75 3.46 -5.67 -5.03
C PHE A 75 4.20 -4.96 -6.16
N LYS A 76 4.76 -5.71 -7.11
CA LYS A 76 5.44 -5.14 -8.28
C LYS A 76 4.48 -4.31 -9.15
N GLY A 77 3.24 -4.77 -9.32
CA GLY A 77 2.22 -4.06 -10.10
C GLY A 77 1.82 -2.70 -9.50
N PHE A 78 1.83 -2.57 -8.18
CA PHE A 78 1.57 -1.29 -7.49
C PHE A 78 2.79 -0.36 -7.42
N SER A 79 4.01 -0.90 -7.60
CA SER A 79 5.25 -0.18 -7.28
C SER A 79 5.39 1.15 -8.03
N GLU A 80 5.11 1.17 -9.34
CA GLU A 80 5.23 2.40 -10.14
C GLU A 80 4.18 3.44 -9.74
N THR A 81 2.93 3.03 -9.53
CA THR A 81 1.87 3.93 -9.05
C THR A 81 2.23 4.55 -7.70
N LEU A 82 2.76 3.76 -6.76
CA LEU A 82 3.15 4.26 -5.43
C LEU A 82 4.30 5.28 -5.51
N LYS A 83 5.25 5.11 -6.44
CA LYS A 83 6.36 6.06 -6.62
C LYS A 83 5.90 7.44 -7.08
N ILE A 84 4.84 7.50 -7.89
CA ILE A 84 4.30 8.76 -8.44
C ILE A 84 3.06 9.27 -7.69
N ALA A 85 2.59 8.56 -6.67
CA ALA A 85 1.34 8.88 -5.96
C ALA A 85 1.35 10.28 -5.31
N ASP A 86 2.52 10.78 -4.88
CA ASP A 86 2.65 12.15 -4.35
C ASP A 86 2.39 13.21 -5.42
N ASP A 87 2.88 12.99 -6.63
CA ASP A 87 2.61 13.87 -7.78
C ASP A 87 1.15 13.75 -8.22
N MET A 88 0.60 12.54 -8.24
CA MET A 88 -0.82 12.31 -8.54
C MET A 88 -1.75 13.00 -7.55
N ALA A 89 -1.35 13.15 -6.29
CA ALA A 89 -2.15 13.82 -5.27
C ALA A 89 -2.40 15.31 -5.56
N ILE A 90 -1.59 15.92 -6.46
CA ILE A 90 -1.79 17.30 -6.93
C ILE A 90 -3.10 17.41 -7.72
N ASP A 91 -3.35 16.46 -8.62
CA ASP A 91 -4.52 16.44 -9.50
C ASP A 91 -5.68 15.61 -8.93
N ILE A 92 -5.37 14.62 -8.09
CA ILE A 92 -6.30 13.65 -7.51
C ILE A 92 -6.18 13.70 -5.97
N PRO A 93 -6.91 14.60 -5.29
CA PRO A 93 -6.75 14.83 -3.84
C PRO A 93 -6.95 13.58 -2.96
N TYR A 94 -7.71 12.60 -3.44
CA TYR A 94 -8.06 11.38 -2.71
C TYR A 94 -7.28 10.14 -3.19
N VAL A 95 -6.17 10.31 -3.92
CA VAL A 95 -5.43 9.18 -4.51
C VAL A 95 -5.01 8.13 -3.47
N TRP A 96 -4.60 8.55 -2.27
CA TRP A 96 -4.20 7.63 -1.20
C TRP A 96 -5.38 6.77 -0.71
N GLN A 97 -6.56 7.37 -0.56
CA GLN A 97 -7.79 6.65 -0.24
C GLN A 97 -8.13 5.67 -1.37
N TYR A 98 -7.99 6.08 -2.63
CA TYR A 98 -8.30 5.23 -3.78
C TYR A 98 -7.36 4.02 -3.89
N ILE A 99 -6.07 4.20 -3.58
CA ILE A 99 -5.10 3.10 -3.48
C ILE A 99 -5.50 2.17 -2.32
N ALA A 100 -5.90 2.73 -1.17
CA ALA A 100 -6.33 1.95 -0.01
C ALA A 100 -7.57 1.09 -0.32
N GLU A 101 -8.55 1.62 -1.07
CA GLU A 101 -9.74 0.88 -1.51
C GLU A 101 -9.39 -0.31 -2.43
N LEU A 102 -8.36 -0.18 -3.28
CA LEU A 102 -7.90 -1.28 -4.14
C LEU A 102 -7.19 -2.40 -3.38
N VAL A 103 -6.62 -2.12 -2.20
CA VAL A 103 -5.77 -3.07 -1.48
C VAL A 103 -6.46 -3.69 -0.27
N ASN A 104 -7.42 -3.01 0.34
CA ASN A 104 -8.09 -3.52 1.54
C ASN A 104 -8.71 -4.92 1.36
N PRO A 105 -9.37 -5.26 0.23
CA PRO A 105 -9.91 -6.60 0.04
C PRO A 105 -8.85 -7.72 0.12
N VAL A 106 -7.58 -7.44 -0.23
CA VAL A 106 -6.53 -8.48 -0.16
C VAL A 106 -6.16 -8.84 1.28
N LEU A 107 -6.49 -7.99 2.26
CA LEU A 107 -6.24 -8.25 3.68
C LEU A 107 -7.20 -9.30 4.27
N GLU A 108 -8.25 -9.69 3.55
CA GLU A 108 -9.21 -10.74 3.94
C GLU A 108 -8.64 -12.16 3.73
N GLY A 109 -7.38 -12.37 4.08
CA GLY A 109 -6.70 -13.67 3.98
C GLY A 109 -5.79 -13.86 2.77
N GLY A 110 -5.72 -12.88 1.86
CA GLY A 110 -4.76 -12.89 0.73
C GLY A 110 -3.34 -12.52 1.14
N ILE A 111 -3.19 -11.38 1.80
CA ILE A 111 -1.90 -10.83 2.26
C ILE A 111 -2.06 -10.40 3.72
N SER A 112 -1.05 -10.69 4.55
CA SER A 112 -1.08 -10.22 5.95
C SER A 112 -0.88 -8.69 6.02
N LEU A 113 -1.51 -8.04 7.00
CA LEU A 113 -1.31 -6.60 7.23
C LEU A 113 0.18 -6.25 7.34
N ARG A 114 0.96 -7.08 8.04
CA ARG A 114 2.41 -6.89 8.18
C ARG A 114 3.12 -6.85 6.83
N GLU A 115 2.87 -7.85 6.00
CA GLU A 115 3.52 -7.97 4.69
C GLU A 115 3.12 -6.80 3.78
N LEU A 116 1.84 -6.45 3.73
CA LEU A 116 1.35 -5.31 2.94
C LEU A 116 2.07 -4.02 3.32
N LEU A 117 2.11 -3.67 4.61
CA LEU A 117 2.71 -2.41 5.07
C LEU A 117 4.23 -2.42 4.82
N ILE A 118 4.93 -3.53 5.06
CA ILE A 118 6.38 -3.61 4.77
C ILE A 118 6.65 -3.44 3.28
N GLU A 119 5.96 -4.18 2.41
CA GLU A 119 6.23 -4.14 0.97
C GLU A 119 5.85 -2.80 0.35
N PHE A 120 4.73 -2.20 0.77
CA PHE A 120 4.32 -0.87 0.31
C PHE A 120 5.17 0.26 0.89
N SER A 121 5.82 0.06 2.05
CA SER A 121 6.77 1.05 2.57
C SER A 121 7.98 1.23 1.65
N LYS A 122 8.46 0.17 0.99
CA LYS A 122 9.68 0.20 0.17
C LYS A 122 9.66 1.31 -0.91
N PRO A 123 8.65 1.42 -1.79
CA PRO A 123 8.58 2.52 -2.76
C PRO A 123 8.23 3.88 -2.12
N LEU A 124 7.65 3.90 -0.92
CA LEU A 124 7.18 5.12 -0.25
C LEU A 124 8.21 5.75 0.71
N LEU A 125 9.23 5.01 1.13
CA LEU A 125 10.31 5.48 2.01
C LEU A 125 11.07 6.68 1.42
N PRO A 126 11.50 6.68 0.13
CA PRO A 126 12.24 7.81 -0.44
C PRO A 126 11.43 9.12 -0.48
N VAL A 127 10.10 9.03 -0.55
CA VAL A 127 9.19 10.18 -0.63
C VAL A 127 8.59 10.58 0.73
N ALA A 128 8.84 9.77 1.76
CA ALA A 128 8.28 9.89 3.11
C ALA A 128 6.76 10.04 3.09
N ARG A 129 6.05 9.09 2.44
CA ARG A 129 4.58 9.10 2.32
C ARG A 129 3.89 7.82 2.83
N ALA A 130 4.65 6.86 3.36
CA ALA A 130 4.12 5.58 3.83
C ALA A 130 3.02 5.75 4.89
N GLY A 131 3.21 6.69 5.82
CA GLY A 131 2.23 6.96 6.89
C GLY A 131 0.85 7.37 6.37
N ILE A 132 0.78 8.11 5.26
CA ILE A 132 -0.50 8.58 4.68
C ILE A 132 -1.30 7.39 4.14
N LEU A 133 -0.67 6.53 3.33
CA LEU A 133 -1.35 5.34 2.80
C LEU A 133 -1.81 4.40 3.92
N PHE A 134 -0.97 4.20 4.94
CA PHE A 134 -1.29 3.27 6.03
C PHE A 134 -2.44 3.78 6.88
N ALA A 135 -2.52 5.09 7.07
CA ALA A 135 -3.68 5.73 7.66
C ALA A 135 -4.95 5.42 6.87
N GLU A 136 -4.96 5.60 5.56
CA GLU A 136 -6.12 5.29 4.72
C GLU A 136 -6.56 3.82 4.81
N ILE A 137 -5.60 2.88 4.74
CA ILE A 137 -5.85 1.44 4.89
C ILE A 137 -6.52 1.14 6.23
N LEU A 138 -5.95 1.64 7.33
CA LEU A 138 -6.48 1.37 8.67
C LEU A 138 -7.84 2.01 8.92
N GLN A 139 -8.12 3.19 8.34
CA GLN A 139 -9.45 3.80 8.42
C GLN A 139 -10.49 2.95 7.71
N LEU A 140 -10.19 2.47 6.51
CA LEU A 140 -11.09 1.59 5.78
C LEU A 140 -11.35 0.30 6.57
N LEU A 141 -10.33 -0.29 7.19
CA LEU A 141 -10.53 -1.44 8.09
C LEU A 141 -11.45 -1.07 9.27
N CYS A 142 -11.23 0.07 9.93
CA CYS A 142 -12.12 0.55 11.01
C CYS A 142 -13.57 0.76 10.56
N LYS A 143 -13.84 1.00 9.27
CA LYS A 143 -15.19 1.10 8.71
C LYS A 143 -15.80 -0.26 8.38
N GLN A 144 -14.97 -1.25 8.06
CA GLN A 144 -15.39 -2.58 7.58
C GLN A 144 -15.55 -3.62 8.69
N MET A 145 -14.79 -3.49 9.79
CA MET A 145 -14.76 -4.48 10.87
C MET A 145 -14.79 -3.83 12.26
N SER A 146 -15.02 -4.63 13.29
CA SER A 146 -15.07 -4.14 14.67
C SER A 146 -13.69 -3.69 15.15
N GLN A 147 -13.68 -2.78 16.14
CA GLN A 147 -12.44 -2.32 16.77
C GLN A 147 -11.54 -3.47 17.24
N LYS A 148 -12.14 -4.50 17.84
CA LYS A 148 -11.40 -5.63 18.39
C LYS A 148 -10.67 -6.41 17.30
N GLU A 149 -11.24 -6.48 16.10
CA GLU A 149 -10.65 -7.15 14.94
C GLU A 149 -9.50 -6.32 14.35
N VAL A 150 -9.67 -5.00 14.19
CA VAL A 150 -8.58 -4.11 13.76
C VAL A 150 -7.42 -4.14 14.75
N GLU A 151 -7.71 -4.08 16.05
CA GLU A 151 -6.69 -4.18 17.11
C GLU A 151 -5.98 -5.53 17.12
N ALA A 152 -6.69 -6.61 16.81
CA ALA A 152 -6.08 -7.92 16.65
C ALA A 152 -5.16 -7.96 15.44
N LEU A 153 -5.62 -7.52 14.25
CA LEU A 153 -4.80 -7.45 13.04
C LEU A 153 -3.54 -6.63 13.25
N TRP A 154 -3.65 -5.45 13.88
CA TRP A 154 -2.50 -4.61 14.20
C TRP A 154 -1.54 -5.29 15.17
N ARG A 155 -2.04 -5.85 16.27
CA ARG A 155 -1.19 -6.55 17.25
C ARG A 155 -0.49 -7.76 16.63
N ASP A 156 -1.21 -8.53 15.81
CA ASP A 156 -0.71 -9.75 15.17
C ASP A 156 0.29 -9.42 14.06
N SER A 157 0.21 -8.22 13.47
CA SER A 157 1.24 -7.71 12.57
C SER A 157 2.61 -7.54 13.23
N LYS A 158 2.64 -7.40 14.58
CA LYS A 158 3.83 -7.12 15.39
C LYS A 158 4.58 -5.85 14.94
N LEU A 159 3.89 -4.96 14.25
CA LEU A 159 4.42 -3.67 13.83
C LEU A 159 4.29 -2.65 14.97
N SER A 160 5.26 -1.75 15.04
CA SER A 160 5.23 -0.58 15.92
C SER A 160 4.85 0.65 15.13
N CYS A 161 4.17 1.59 15.78
CA CYS A 161 3.91 2.90 15.19
C CYS A 161 5.23 3.63 14.88
N ALA A 162 6.28 3.38 15.67
CA ALA A 162 7.62 3.91 15.46
C ALA A 162 8.29 3.37 14.19
N ASP A 163 7.81 2.26 13.62
CA ASP A 163 8.33 1.74 12.35
C ASP A 163 7.94 2.65 11.16
N PHE A 164 6.91 3.49 11.35
CA PHE A 164 6.32 4.29 10.27
C PHE A 164 6.10 5.76 10.62
N LEU A 165 6.10 6.12 11.90
CA LEU A 165 5.87 7.46 12.41
C LEU A 165 7.06 7.94 13.25
N PRO A 166 7.38 9.24 13.24
CA PRO A 166 8.34 9.81 14.16
C PRO A 166 7.89 9.65 15.62
N GLU A 167 8.86 9.50 16.52
CA GLU A 167 8.69 9.33 17.97
C GLU A 167 7.79 10.39 18.63
N THR A 168 7.62 11.55 17.99
CA THR A 168 6.81 12.67 18.49
C THR A 168 5.28 12.44 18.44
N VAL A 169 4.82 11.36 17.80
CA VAL A 169 3.39 11.00 17.77
C VAL A 169 3.06 10.07 18.93
N ASP A 170 2.94 10.65 20.13
CA ASP A 170 2.47 9.95 21.32
C ASP A 170 0.96 9.66 21.21
N GLY A 171 0.62 8.39 21.00
CA GLY A 171 -0.77 7.92 21.04
C GLY A 171 -0.93 6.50 20.52
N ASN A 172 -1.91 5.78 21.05
CA ASN A 172 -2.36 4.52 20.45
C ASN A 172 -2.83 4.83 19.02
N PHE A 173 -2.07 4.40 18.01
CA PHE A 173 -2.31 4.72 16.61
C PHE A 173 -3.73 4.39 16.15
N ILE A 174 -4.31 3.29 16.65
CA ILE A 174 -5.70 2.92 16.34
C ILE A 174 -6.70 3.95 16.90
N SER A 175 -6.43 4.50 18.10
CA SER A 175 -7.27 5.57 18.66
C SER A 175 -7.15 6.88 17.87
N LEU A 176 -5.98 7.14 17.27
CA LEU A 176 -5.77 8.29 16.39
C LEU A 176 -6.53 8.10 15.07
N MET A 177 -6.51 6.90 14.50
CA MET A 177 -7.21 6.57 13.25
C MET A 177 -8.74 6.63 13.36
N LYS A 178 -9.28 6.61 14.59
CA LYS A 178 -10.71 6.71 14.87
C LYS A 178 -11.25 8.12 14.98
N SER A 179 -10.40 9.14 15.13
CA SER A 179 -10.93 10.50 15.19
C SER A 179 -11.50 10.85 13.81
N ASP A 180 -12.75 11.32 13.74
CA ASP A 180 -13.38 11.85 12.52
C ASP A 180 -12.62 13.03 11.89
N ASP A 181 -11.58 13.52 12.59
CA ASP A 181 -10.72 14.60 12.17
C ASP A 181 -9.53 14.05 11.35
N LEU A 182 -9.85 13.52 10.16
CA LEU A 182 -8.87 13.10 9.14
C LEU A 182 -7.79 14.17 8.93
N LYS A 183 -8.21 15.44 8.92
CA LYS A 183 -7.30 16.58 8.80
C LYS A 183 -6.31 16.66 9.95
N ARG A 184 -6.66 16.24 11.16
CA ARG A 184 -5.75 16.25 12.32
C ARG A 184 -4.80 15.07 12.31
N VAL A 185 -5.25 13.89 11.85
CA VAL A 185 -4.37 12.73 11.64
C VAL A 185 -3.39 13.03 10.49
N GLU A 186 -3.92 13.46 9.35
CA GLU A 186 -3.14 13.87 8.18
C GLU A 186 -2.20 15.04 8.50
N LEU A 187 -2.65 16.08 9.20
CA LEU A 187 -1.78 17.18 9.65
C LEU A 187 -0.68 16.68 10.59
N ARG A 188 -0.96 15.70 11.46
CA ARG A 188 0.05 15.10 12.34
C ARG A 188 1.04 14.23 11.58
N LEU A 189 0.59 13.47 10.58
CA LEU A 189 1.42 12.68 9.67
C LEU A 189 2.26 13.58 8.76
N GLN A 190 1.69 14.65 8.21
CA GLN A 190 2.40 15.65 7.41
C GLN A 190 3.37 16.50 8.25
N THR A 191 3.03 16.78 9.52
CA THR A 191 3.96 17.44 10.46
C THR A 191 5.12 16.51 10.82
N ALA A 192 4.84 15.23 11.02
CA ALA A 192 5.82 14.17 11.17
C ALA A 192 6.71 14.01 9.92
N ASP A 193 6.14 14.02 8.72
CA ASP A 193 6.84 13.98 7.44
C ASP A 193 7.65 15.27 7.20
N GLY A 194 7.16 16.42 7.65
CA GLY A 194 7.88 17.70 7.63
C GLY A 194 9.09 17.69 8.56
N LEU A 195 8.98 17.02 9.72
CA LEU A 195 10.09 16.78 10.64
C LEU A 195 11.09 15.76 10.07
N LEU A 196 10.61 14.69 9.42
CA LEU A 196 11.46 13.75 8.67
C LEU A 196 12.17 14.43 7.51
N ARG A 197 11.49 15.23 6.69
CA ARG A 197 12.08 16.01 5.58
C ARG A 197 13.09 17.04 6.08
N ARG A 198 12.83 17.73 7.20
CA ARG A 198 13.81 18.63 7.85
C ARG A 198 15.00 17.87 8.40
N ASN A 199 14.78 16.71 9.02
CA ASN A 199 15.89 15.87 9.46
C ASN A 199 16.66 15.30 8.26
N ILE A 200 16.03 14.94 7.14
CA ILE A 200 16.67 14.48 5.90
C ILE A 200 17.43 15.60 5.18
N SER A 201 16.90 16.83 5.16
CA SER A 201 17.60 17.98 4.57
C SER A 201 18.79 18.42 5.42
N THR A 202 18.66 18.34 6.75
CA THR A 202 19.77 18.62 7.69
C THR A 202 20.77 17.45 7.69
N THR A 203 20.31 16.20 7.60
CA THR A 203 21.16 15.03 7.41
C THR A 203 21.71 14.88 6.01
N ARG A 204 21.40 15.72 5.02
CA ARG A 204 22.22 15.79 3.79
C ARG A 204 23.59 16.39 4.07
N GLU A 205 23.70 17.28 5.06
CA GLU A 205 25.00 17.73 5.61
C GLU A 205 25.60 16.71 6.57
N VAL A 206 24.78 15.99 7.34
CA VAL A 206 25.28 14.90 8.21
C VAL A 206 25.59 13.61 7.44
N ALA A 207 25.04 13.38 6.24
CA ALA A 207 25.31 12.21 5.40
C ALA A 207 26.71 12.23 4.80
N ALA A 208 27.33 13.42 4.71
CA ALA A 208 28.77 13.54 4.52
C ALA A 208 29.58 12.98 5.73
N GLY A 209 28.94 12.84 6.89
CA GLY A 209 29.48 12.24 8.12
C GLY A 209 28.94 10.83 8.47
N TRP A 210 27.85 10.35 7.86
CA TRP A 210 27.29 9.01 8.11
C TRP A 210 27.86 7.90 7.20
N GLY A 211 28.99 8.15 6.54
CA GLY A 211 29.72 7.15 5.74
C GLY A 211 30.29 5.95 6.53
N GLN A 212 29.84 5.67 7.75
CA GLN A 212 30.42 4.63 8.60
C GLN A 212 29.46 3.72 9.38
N VAL A 213 28.12 3.80 9.26
CA VAL A 213 27.24 3.00 10.15
C VAL A 213 26.24 2.08 9.43
N MET A 214 26.35 1.86 8.12
CA MET A 214 25.61 0.77 7.46
C MET A 214 26.42 0.16 6.32
N THR A 215 27.13 -0.93 6.59
CA THR A 215 27.72 -1.76 5.52
C THR A 215 26.79 -2.91 5.20
N TRP A 216 26.27 -2.94 3.97
CA TRP A 216 25.62 -4.12 3.42
C TRP A 216 26.59 -5.30 3.41
N LYS A 217 26.22 -6.40 4.06
CA LYS A 217 26.92 -7.69 3.95
C LYS A 217 25.89 -8.75 3.52
N GLY A 218 25.63 -8.82 2.22
CA GLY A 218 24.60 -9.71 1.64
C GLY A 218 23.16 -9.23 1.86
N ASP A 219 22.19 -10.13 1.66
CA ASP A 219 20.74 -9.85 1.62
C ASP A 219 20.07 -9.65 3.00
N SER A 220 20.78 -9.11 3.99
CA SER A 220 20.22 -8.90 5.33
C SER A 220 20.72 -7.62 5.98
N LEU A 221 19.78 -6.81 6.46
CA LEU A 221 20.03 -5.66 7.34
C LEU A 221 20.35 -6.17 8.75
N LEU A 222 21.59 -5.99 9.19
CA LEU A 222 21.96 -6.15 10.60
C LEU A 222 22.27 -4.77 11.19
N ALA A 223 21.53 -4.39 12.22
CA ALA A 223 21.89 -3.27 13.08
C ALA A 223 23.13 -3.68 13.89
N GLY A 224 24.28 -3.09 13.57
CA GLY A 224 25.48 -3.24 14.39
C GLY A 224 25.32 -2.42 15.66
N PHE A 225 25.18 -3.08 16.81
CA PHE A 225 25.36 -2.42 18.11
C PHE A 225 26.86 -2.19 18.33
N LEU A 226 27.25 -0.93 18.49
CA LEU A 226 28.46 -0.55 19.22
C LEU A 226 28.09 -0.36 20.71
#